data_AF-A0A6A4IG15-F1
#
_entry.id   AF-A0A6A4IG15-F1
#
_cell.length_a   1.000
_cell.length_b   1.000
_cell.length_c   1.000
_cell.angle_alpha   90.00
_cell.angle_beta   90.00
_cell.angle_gamma   90.00
#
_symmetry.space_group_name_H-M   'P 1'
#
loop_
_entity.id
_entity.type
_entity.pdbx_description
1 polymer ?
#
loop_
_entity_poly.entity_id
_entity_poly.type
_entity_poly.pdbx_seq_one_letter_code
_entity_poly.pdbx_strand_id
1 'polypeptide(L)'
;MSTSKAEGRREDALTKQRDQMREEFERQKKNLINETEKARPSTHRFVGQHDSMEDSLKNSTVGLVHLEEFQQKRKELEEAKAREAARTNELKDDIKKVKKRKKAPKATLSFAMDEEPEEDPIKEDDEELDADERAAKRGKFRKNPNVDTSFLPDREREEAERKERERLRKEWISKQEDMKQEDVEITYSFWDGSGHRKSVVCKKGDSISSFLDKCRQQFPELRAVSVDNLMYVKEDIIIPHHYTFYDFIINKARGKSGPLFNFDVHDDVRLLADATKEKDESHAGKVVERSYYQRNKHIFPASRWEVFDPEKNYGKYTIA
;
A
#
# COMPACT_ATOMS: atom_id res chain seq x y z
N MET A 1 -22.37 37.79 -34.96
CA MET A 1 -23.55 36.91 -34.90
C MET A 1 -24.20 37.10 -33.54
N SER A 2 -25.25 37.92 -33.43
CA SER A 2 -25.94 38.14 -32.15
C SER A 2 -26.74 36.88 -31.82
N THR A 3 -26.31 36.10 -30.82
CA THR A 3 -27.10 35.00 -30.29
C THR A 3 -28.33 35.60 -29.61
N SER A 4 -29.51 35.33 -30.15
CA SER A 4 -30.76 35.85 -29.59
C SER A 4 -30.95 35.28 -28.19
N LYS A 5 -31.18 36.13 -27.18
CA LYS A 5 -31.50 35.67 -25.80
C LYS A 5 -32.67 34.69 -25.76
N ALA A 6 -33.55 34.70 -26.77
CA ALA A 6 -34.65 33.76 -26.89
C ALA A 6 -34.21 32.36 -27.38
N GLU A 7 -33.15 32.27 -28.20
CA GLU A 7 -32.59 31.00 -28.67
C GLU A 7 -31.84 30.29 -27.54
N GLY A 8 -31.04 31.01 -26.74
CA GLY A 8 -30.35 30.43 -25.58
C GLY A 8 -31.33 29.84 -24.54
N ARG A 9 -32.47 30.50 -24.29
CA ARG A 9 -33.52 29.95 -23.38
C ARG A 9 -34.16 28.67 -23.93
N ARG A 10 -34.25 28.54 -25.25
CA ARG A 10 -34.80 27.34 -25.90
C ARG A 10 -33.78 26.19 -25.89
N GLU A 11 -32.50 26.52 -26.06
CA GLU A 11 -31.39 25.56 -25.88
C GLU A 11 -31.32 25.04 -24.44
N ASP A 12 -31.42 25.91 -23.44
CA ASP A 12 -31.46 25.54 -22.02
C ASP A 12 -32.67 24.66 -21.66
N ALA A 13 -33.82 24.91 -22.31
CA ALA A 13 -35.01 24.06 -22.12
C ALA A 13 -34.79 22.65 -22.72
N LEU A 14 -34.12 22.55 -23.86
CA LEU A 14 -33.81 21.29 -24.52
C LEU A 14 -32.70 20.51 -23.79
N THR A 15 -31.69 21.19 -23.23
CA THR A 15 -30.67 20.53 -22.39
C THR A 15 -31.29 19.98 -21.11
N LYS A 16 -32.14 20.77 -20.44
CA LYS A 16 -32.88 20.32 -19.26
C LYS A 16 -33.80 19.13 -19.54
N GLN A 17 -34.47 19.11 -20.70
CA GLN A 17 -35.27 17.95 -21.12
C GLN A 17 -34.39 16.71 -21.37
N ARG A 18 -33.21 16.86 -21.95
CA ARG A 18 -32.26 15.75 -22.14
C ARG A 18 -31.72 15.23 -20.81
N ASP A 19 -31.43 16.10 -19.86
CA ASP A 19 -30.94 15.73 -18.54
C ASP A 19 -32.04 15.00 -17.74
N GLN A 20 -33.28 15.48 -17.80
CA GLN A 20 -34.43 14.80 -17.20
C GLN A 20 -34.64 13.40 -17.81
N MET A 21 -34.57 13.26 -19.14
CA MET A 21 -34.67 11.95 -19.79
C MET A 21 -33.51 11.02 -19.39
N ARG A 22 -32.29 11.55 -19.22
CA ARG A 22 -31.13 10.77 -18.75
C ARG A 22 -31.32 10.31 -17.31
N GLU A 23 -31.74 11.21 -16.41
CA GLU A 23 -32.02 10.90 -15.01
C GLU A 23 -33.13 9.87 -14.86
N GLU A 24 -34.20 9.99 -15.65
CA GLU A 24 -35.28 9.01 -15.68
C GLU A 24 -34.81 7.65 -16.19
N PHE A 25 -33.99 7.62 -17.24
CA PHE A 25 -33.38 6.39 -17.73
C PHE A 25 -32.45 5.75 -16.70
N GLU A 26 -31.63 6.55 -16.01
CA GLU A 26 -30.78 6.06 -14.90
C GLU A 26 -31.62 5.53 -13.74
N ARG A 27 -32.74 6.19 -13.41
CA ARG A 27 -33.67 5.72 -12.39
C ARG A 27 -34.32 4.41 -12.77
N GLN A 28 -34.78 4.27 -14.02
CA GLN A 28 -35.33 3.03 -14.54
C GLN A 28 -34.27 1.92 -14.54
N LYS A 29 -33.04 2.20 -14.95
CA LYS A 29 -31.91 1.27 -14.91
C LYS A 29 -31.60 0.82 -13.47
N LYS A 30 -31.55 1.74 -12.51
CA LYS A 30 -31.36 1.43 -11.07
C LYS A 30 -32.50 0.57 -10.52
N ASN A 31 -33.74 0.88 -10.89
CA ASN A 31 -34.90 0.09 -10.48
C ASN A 31 -34.85 -1.33 -11.04
N LEU A 32 -34.47 -1.50 -12.32
CA LEU A 32 -34.30 -2.81 -12.93
C LEU A 32 -33.17 -3.60 -12.26
N ILE A 33 -32.03 -2.97 -11.95
CA ILE A 33 -30.94 -3.61 -11.21
C ILE A 33 -31.44 -4.08 -9.83
N ASN A 34 -32.09 -3.20 -9.06
CA ASN A 34 -32.65 -3.55 -7.75
C ASN A 34 -33.67 -4.69 -7.83
N GLU A 35 -34.51 -4.71 -8.86
CA GLU A 35 -35.49 -5.77 -9.07
C GLU A 35 -34.80 -7.09 -9.45
N THR A 36 -33.78 -7.07 -10.31
CA THR A 36 -33.00 -8.26 -10.67
C THR A 36 -32.16 -8.79 -9.51
N GLU A 37 -31.62 -7.91 -8.65
CA GLU A 37 -30.90 -8.30 -7.43
C GLU A 37 -31.86 -8.90 -6.40
N LYS A 38 -33.07 -8.33 -6.25
CA LYS A 38 -34.12 -8.88 -5.38
C LYS A 38 -34.65 -10.23 -5.88
N ALA A 39 -34.71 -10.41 -7.20
CA ALA A 39 -35.12 -11.66 -7.85
C ALA A 39 -34.00 -12.74 -7.86
N ARG A 40 -32.75 -12.37 -7.55
CA ARG A 40 -31.64 -13.32 -7.35
C ARG A 40 -31.32 -13.48 -5.86
N PRO A 41 -32.10 -14.26 -5.09
CA PRO A 41 -31.65 -14.65 -3.77
C PRO A 41 -30.48 -15.63 -3.97
N SER A 42 -29.27 -15.25 -3.52
CA SER A 42 -28.15 -16.17 -3.27
C SER A 42 -27.01 -16.29 -4.30
N THR A 43 -26.46 -15.18 -4.79
CA THR A 43 -25.06 -15.21 -5.25
C THR A 43 -24.08 -15.16 -4.07
N HIS A 44 -24.45 -14.52 -2.97
CA HIS A 44 -23.60 -14.35 -1.77
C HIS A 44 -23.46 -15.57 -0.84
N ARG A 45 -24.22 -16.66 -1.02
CA ARG A 45 -24.04 -17.88 -0.18
C ARG A 45 -23.01 -18.86 -0.74
N PHE A 46 -22.53 -18.64 -1.97
CA PHE A 46 -21.60 -19.54 -2.66
C PHE A 46 -20.29 -18.88 -3.07
N VAL A 47 -20.03 -17.64 -2.63
CA VAL A 47 -18.71 -17.02 -2.82
C VAL A 47 -17.80 -17.55 -1.74
N GLY A 48 -16.80 -18.36 -2.13
CA GLY A 48 -15.75 -18.77 -1.23
C GLY A 48 -15.09 -17.53 -0.63
N GLN A 49 -14.78 -17.55 0.66
CA GLN A 49 -14.23 -16.40 1.39
C GLN A 49 -12.81 -15.98 0.94
N HIS A 50 -12.36 -16.47 -0.21
CA HIS A 50 -11.04 -16.26 -0.77
C HIS A 50 -11.11 -16.20 -2.30
N ASP A 51 -11.90 -15.27 -2.84
CA ASP A 51 -11.75 -14.89 -4.25
C ASP A 51 -10.33 -14.33 -4.44
N SER A 52 -9.58 -14.90 -5.38
CA SER A 52 -8.26 -14.36 -5.75
C SER A 52 -8.43 -12.93 -6.29
N MET A 53 -7.42 -12.06 -6.10
CA MET A 53 -7.46 -10.68 -6.64
C MET A 53 -7.81 -10.67 -8.13
N GLU A 54 -7.32 -11.69 -8.85
CA GLU A 54 -7.59 -11.86 -10.28
C GLU A 54 -9.04 -12.19 -10.57
N ASP A 55 -9.73 -12.94 -9.72
CA ASP A 55 -11.13 -13.32 -9.94
C ASP A 55 -12.07 -12.17 -9.59
N SER A 56 -11.76 -11.41 -8.55
CA SER A 56 -12.43 -10.13 -8.26
C SER A 56 -12.23 -9.12 -9.40
N LEU A 57 -11.02 -9.04 -9.97
CA LEU A 57 -10.73 -8.18 -11.11
C LEU A 57 -11.48 -8.66 -12.36
N LYS A 58 -11.46 -9.96 -12.68
CA LYS A 58 -12.21 -10.55 -13.80
C LYS A 58 -13.70 -10.27 -13.68
N ASN A 59 -14.30 -10.53 -12.52
CA ASN A 59 -15.73 -10.29 -12.27
C ASN A 59 -16.10 -8.81 -12.37
N SER A 60 -15.21 -7.92 -11.94
CA SER A 60 -15.41 -6.46 -11.98
C SER A 60 -15.15 -5.85 -13.36
N THR A 61 -14.48 -6.59 -14.26
CA THR A 61 -14.06 -6.14 -15.59
C THR A 61 -14.73 -6.91 -16.73
N VAL A 62 -15.78 -7.69 -16.44
CA VAL A 62 -16.58 -8.34 -17.49
C VAL A 62 -17.30 -7.29 -18.32
N GLY A 63 -16.89 -7.11 -19.58
CA GLY A 63 -17.49 -6.18 -20.53
C GLY A 63 -16.45 -5.35 -21.27
N LEU A 64 -16.91 -4.32 -21.99
CA LEU A 64 -16.03 -3.37 -22.68
C LEU A 64 -15.64 -2.27 -21.69
N VAL A 65 -14.41 -2.35 -21.17
CA VAL A 65 -13.87 -1.49 -20.10
C VAL A 65 -12.70 -0.68 -20.65
N HIS A 66 -12.59 0.59 -20.27
CA HIS A 66 -11.47 1.42 -20.69
C HIS A 66 -10.17 1.03 -19.97
N LEU A 67 -9.00 1.21 -20.60
CA LEU A 67 -7.70 0.84 -20.00
C LEU A 67 -7.49 1.52 -18.64
N GLU A 68 -7.90 2.79 -18.54
CA GLU A 68 -7.81 3.58 -17.31
C GLU A 68 -8.66 2.99 -16.18
N GLU A 69 -9.89 2.58 -16.47
CA GLU A 69 -10.80 1.96 -15.50
C GLU A 69 -10.24 0.62 -15.01
N PHE A 70 -9.62 -0.17 -15.90
CA PHE A 70 -8.96 -1.43 -15.53
C PHE A 70 -7.76 -1.21 -14.59
N GLN A 71 -6.92 -0.21 -14.89
CA GLN A 71 -5.78 0.15 -14.05
C GLN A 71 -6.21 0.67 -12.68
N GLN A 72 -7.26 1.51 -12.64
CA GLN A 72 -7.84 2.03 -11.40
C GLN A 72 -8.42 0.90 -10.55
N LYS A 73 -9.24 0.03 -11.14
CA LYS A 73 -9.83 -1.14 -10.46
C LYS A 73 -8.77 -2.10 -9.91
N ARG A 74 -7.69 -2.32 -10.66
CA ARG A 74 -6.56 -3.13 -10.20
C ARG A 74 -5.85 -2.49 -9.01
N LYS A 75 -5.57 -1.18 -9.08
CA LYS A 75 -4.94 -0.41 -8.00
C LYS A 75 -5.81 -0.40 -6.74
N GLU A 76 -7.12 -0.23 -6.90
CA GLU A 76 -8.10 -0.23 -5.82
C GLU A 76 -8.19 -1.60 -5.13
N LEU A 77 -8.21 -2.70 -5.88
CA LEU A 77 -8.20 -4.06 -5.32
C LEU A 77 -6.90 -4.37 -4.57
N GLU A 78 -5.76 -3.93 -5.09
CA GLU A 78 -4.46 -4.07 -4.44
C GLU A 78 -4.38 -3.25 -3.15
N GLU A 79 -4.90 -2.02 -3.16
CA GLU A 79 -4.99 -1.17 -1.98
C GLU A 79 -5.94 -1.75 -0.93
N ALA A 80 -7.10 -2.28 -1.34
CA ALA A 80 -8.07 -2.93 -0.47
C ALA A 80 -7.51 -4.19 0.18
N LYS A 81 -6.84 -5.07 -0.58
CA LYS A 81 -6.15 -6.24 -0.03
C LYS A 81 -5.04 -5.84 0.92
N ALA A 82 -4.29 -4.79 0.59
CA ALA A 82 -3.24 -4.31 1.45
C ALA A 82 -3.80 -3.62 2.72
N ARG A 83 -5.01 -3.06 2.70
CA ARG A 83 -5.76 -2.61 3.90
C ARG A 83 -6.29 -3.79 4.72
N GLU A 84 -6.74 -4.85 4.08
CA GLU A 84 -7.18 -6.09 4.73
C GLU A 84 -6.02 -6.81 5.42
N ALA A 85 -4.88 -6.95 4.76
CA ALA A 85 -3.66 -7.53 5.30
C ALA A 85 -3.15 -6.78 6.54
N ALA A 86 -3.40 -5.46 6.61
CA ALA A 86 -3.07 -4.62 7.76
C ALA A 86 -4.13 -4.64 8.88
N ARG A 87 -5.22 -5.44 8.75
CA ARG A 87 -6.41 -5.40 9.62
C ARG A 87 -6.95 -3.98 9.82
N THR A 88 -6.90 -3.14 8.79
CA THR A 88 -7.54 -1.82 8.78
C THR A 88 -8.85 -1.81 8.00
N ASN A 89 -9.27 -2.98 7.49
CA ASN A 89 -10.62 -3.10 6.93
C ASN A 89 -11.62 -2.64 7.98
N GLU A 90 -12.51 -1.74 7.56
CA GLU A 90 -13.63 -1.30 8.38
C GLU A 90 -14.21 -2.55 9.03
N LEU A 91 -14.26 -2.57 10.36
CA LEU A 91 -15.18 -3.45 11.07
C LEU A 91 -16.53 -3.18 10.42
N LYS A 92 -16.92 -4.04 9.46
CA LYS A 92 -18.30 -4.22 9.05
C LYS A 92 -19.00 -4.53 10.35
N ASP A 93 -19.58 -3.47 10.91
CA ASP A 93 -20.56 -3.47 11.96
C ASP A 93 -20.83 -4.88 12.50
N ASP A 94 -20.15 -5.25 13.58
CA ASP A 94 -20.65 -6.22 14.55
C ASP A 94 -21.89 -5.63 15.27
N ILE A 95 -22.77 -4.98 14.53
CA ILE A 95 -24.19 -4.75 14.83
C ILE A 95 -24.95 -6.07 14.57
N LYS A 96 -24.39 -7.20 15.01
CA LYS A 96 -25.10 -8.45 15.20
C LYS A 96 -25.04 -8.84 16.67
N LYS A 97 -25.97 -8.21 17.42
CA LYS A 97 -26.91 -8.84 18.37
C LYS A 97 -27.25 -7.89 19.54
N VAL A 98 -27.62 -6.64 19.27
CA VAL A 98 -28.63 -6.03 20.15
C VAL A 98 -29.96 -6.69 19.79
N LYS A 99 -30.25 -7.79 20.48
CA LYS A 99 -31.60 -8.36 20.54
C LYS A 99 -32.55 -7.18 20.81
N LYS A 100 -33.48 -6.91 19.89
CA LYS A 100 -34.65 -6.08 20.17
C LYS A 100 -35.33 -6.68 21.41
N ARG A 101 -35.00 -6.19 22.61
CA ARG A 101 -35.78 -6.46 23.81
C ARG A 101 -37.12 -5.79 23.52
N LYS A 102 -38.16 -6.62 23.37
CA LYS A 102 -39.55 -6.20 23.37
C LYS A 102 -39.71 -5.19 24.52
N LYS A 103 -40.25 -4.00 24.25
CA LYS A 103 -40.71 -3.08 25.29
C LYS A 103 -41.71 -3.85 26.14
N ALA A 104 -41.34 -4.21 27.36
CA ALA A 104 -42.29 -4.69 28.36
C ALA A 104 -43.18 -3.49 28.73
N PRO A 105 -44.51 -3.67 28.86
CA PRO A 105 -45.37 -2.62 29.38
C PRO A 105 -44.95 -2.30 30.81
N LYS A 106 -45.05 -1.02 31.15
CA LYS A 106 -44.73 -0.45 32.46
C LYS A 106 -45.53 -1.21 33.52
N ALA A 107 -44.83 -1.89 34.44
CA ALA A 107 -45.44 -2.45 35.63
C ALA A 107 -45.87 -1.28 36.54
N THR A 108 -47.16 -0.98 36.52
CA THR A 108 -47.82 -0.23 37.58
C THR A 108 -47.79 -1.08 38.84
N LEU A 109 -46.88 -0.72 39.74
CA LEU A 109 -46.89 -1.17 41.14
C LEU A 109 -48.30 -0.92 41.71
N SER A 110 -49.04 -2.00 41.93
CA SER A 110 -50.34 -2.02 42.60
C SER A 110 -50.13 -2.65 43.96
N PHE A 111 -49.73 -1.83 44.94
CA PHE A 111 -49.79 -2.11 46.36
C PHE A 111 -50.05 -0.79 47.09
N ALA A 112 -51.32 -0.39 47.12
CA ALA A 112 -51.97 0.50 48.07
C ALA A 112 -53.46 0.55 47.69
N MET A 113 -54.21 -0.43 48.19
CA MET A 113 -55.67 -0.50 48.16
C MET A 113 -56.09 -0.65 49.63
N ASP A 114 -57.18 0.03 49.99
CA ASP A 114 -57.66 0.45 51.32
C ASP A 114 -56.92 1.67 51.89
N GLU A 115 -57.55 2.84 52.11
CA GLU A 115 -58.85 3.04 52.75
C GLU A 115 -59.46 4.42 52.38
N GLU A 116 -60.75 4.37 52.01
CA GLU A 116 -61.81 5.41 51.97
C GLU A 116 -61.77 6.68 51.07
N PRO A 117 -62.96 7.13 50.57
CA PRO A 117 -63.11 8.22 49.61
C PRO A 117 -63.63 9.53 50.24
N GLU A 118 -63.03 10.67 49.92
CA GLU A 118 -63.72 11.98 50.05
C GLU A 118 -63.37 12.97 48.92
N GLU A 119 -64.47 13.47 48.35
CA GLU A 119 -64.81 14.71 47.64
C GLU A 119 -63.78 15.72 47.09
N ASP A 120 -64.10 16.12 45.85
CA ASP A 120 -64.07 17.45 45.23
C ASP A 120 -62.84 18.02 44.46
N PRO A 121 -63.10 18.80 43.38
CA PRO A 121 -62.20 19.06 42.25
C PRO A 121 -61.67 20.52 42.25
N ILE A 122 -61.15 20.98 41.10
CA ILE A 122 -60.84 22.39 40.70
C ILE A 122 -59.33 22.76 40.74
N LYS A 123 -58.72 22.96 39.56
CA LYS A 123 -58.30 24.28 39.01
C LYS A 123 -57.54 24.14 37.68
N GLU A 124 -58.18 24.62 36.62
CA GLU A 124 -57.58 25.13 35.38
C GLU A 124 -57.00 26.56 35.61
N ASP A 125 -56.32 27.06 34.56
CA ASP A 125 -55.75 28.39 34.31
C ASP A 125 -54.24 28.54 34.61
N ASP A 126 -53.42 29.20 33.80
CA ASP A 126 -53.40 29.63 32.39
C ASP A 126 -51.98 30.21 32.16
N GLU A 127 -51.66 30.54 30.92
CA GLU A 127 -50.65 31.52 30.46
C GLU A 127 -49.32 31.01 29.88
N GLU A 128 -49.28 31.17 28.55
CA GLU A 128 -48.13 31.27 27.66
C GLU A 128 -47.15 32.37 28.06
N LEU A 129 -45.85 32.05 28.08
CA LEU A 129 -44.78 33.02 27.79
C LEU A 129 -43.75 32.38 26.86
N ASP A 130 -43.59 33.06 25.72
CA ASP A 130 -42.76 32.76 24.58
C ASP A 130 -41.27 33.16 24.81
N ALA A 131 -40.42 32.71 23.88
CA ALA A 131 -39.06 33.18 23.58
C ALA A 131 -37.83 32.52 24.27
N ASP A 132 -37.17 31.71 23.44
CA ASP A 132 -35.72 31.71 23.19
C ASP A 132 -34.76 31.35 24.34
N GLU A 133 -34.49 30.05 24.49
CA GLU A 133 -33.13 29.63 24.80
C GLU A 133 -32.81 28.30 24.13
N ARG A 134 -31.85 28.36 23.20
CA ARG A 134 -31.24 27.22 22.51
C ARG A 134 -31.07 26.06 23.49
N ALA A 135 -31.76 24.95 23.22
CA ALA A 135 -31.50 23.65 23.84
C ALA A 135 -30.00 23.33 23.72
N ALA A 136 -29.25 23.64 24.78
CA ALA A 136 -27.86 23.30 24.91
C ALA A 136 -27.78 21.79 24.74
N LYS A 137 -27.22 21.34 23.61
CA LYS A 137 -26.91 19.93 23.37
C LYS A 137 -26.13 19.48 24.60
N ARG A 138 -26.79 18.69 25.46
CA ARG A 138 -26.22 18.12 26.67
C ARG A 138 -24.82 17.61 26.34
N GLY A 139 -23.80 18.28 26.87
CA GLY A 139 -22.42 17.87 26.71
C GLY A 139 -22.36 16.41 27.15
N LYS A 140 -21.94 15.52 26.23
CA LYS A 140 -21.81 14.10 26.54
C LYS A 140 -21.00 14.01 27.84
N PHE A 141 -21.57 13.36 28.84
CA PHE A 141 -20.95 13.15 30.14
C PHE A 141 -19.56 12.55 29.90
N ARG A 142 -18.52 13.37 29.98
CA ARG A 142 -17.15 12.93 29.73
C ARG A 142 -16.76 12.07 30.92
N LYS A 143 -16.36 10.84 30.67
CA LYS A 143 -15.80 9.96 31.70
C LYS A 143 -14.56 10.66 32.29
N ASN A 144 -14.36 10.52 33.59
CA ASN A 144 -13.22 11.14 34.29
C ASN A 144 -11.91 10.79 33.56
N PRO A 145 -11.06 11.78 33.23
CA PRO A 145 -9.85 11.58 32.43
C PRO A 145 -8.76 10.76 33.15
N ASN A 146 -8.93 10.52 34.45
CA ASN A 146 -7.99 9.78 35.30
C ASN A 146 -8.38 8.32 35.52
N VAL A 147 -9.48 7.86 34.93
CA VAL A 147 -9.93 6.46 35.01
C VAL A 147 -9.64 5.80 33.67
N ASP A 148 -8.91 4.68 33.68
CA ASP A 148 -8.59 3.95 32.45
C ASP A 148 -9.88 3.40 31.82
N THR A 149 -10.28 4.01 30.71
CA THR A 149 -11.43 3.58 29.89
C THR A 149 -10.99 2.74 28.70
N SER A 150 -9.70 2.39 28.63
CA SER A 150 -9.17 1.08 28.25
C SER A 150 -10.10 0.12 27.54
N PHE A 151 -10.92 -0.48 28.39
CA PHE A 151 -11.73 -1.66 28.18
C PHE A 151 -13.12 -1.36 27.58
N LEU A 152 -13.55 -0.09 27.53
CA LEU A 152 -14.83 0.25 26.91
C LEU A 152 -14.64 0.45 25.41
N PRO A 153 -15.50 -0.15 24.55
CA PRO A 153 -15.54 0.15 23.13
C PRO A 153 -15.70 1.65 22.92
N ASP A 154 -14.70 2.25 22.28
CA ASP A 154 -14.62 3.69 22.05
C ASP A 154 -14.32 3.93 20.58
N ARG A 155 -15.37 4.31 19.84
CA ARG A 155 -15.33 4.60 18.42
C ARG A 155 -14.25 5.63 18.08
N GLU A 156 -14.09 6.65 18.93
CA GLU A 156 -13.16 7.74 18.67
C GLU A 156 -11.70 7.28 18.87
N ARG A 157 -11.45 6.41 19.86
CA ARG A 157 -10.14 5.79 20.10
C ARG A 157 -9.77 4.80 18.99
N GLU A 158 -10.70 3.95 18.57
CA GLU A 158 -10.49 3.00 17.47
C GLU A 158 -10.25 3.72 16.14
N GLU A 159 -10.96 4.84 15.88
CA GLU A 159 -10.72 5.69 14.70
C GLU A 159 -9.36 6.40 14.78
N ALA A 160 -8.95 6.87 15.96
CA ALA A 160 -7.63 7.47 16.17
C ALA A 160 -6.50 6.44 15.97
N GLU A 161 -6.63 5.24 16.54
CA GLU A 161 -5.67 4.15 16.33
C GLU A 161 -5.59 3.76 14.85
N ARG A 162 -6.71 3.74 14.13
CA ARG A 162 -6.74 3.50 12.69
C ARG A 162 -5.98 4.58 11.91
N LYS A 163 -6.22 5.86 12.23
CA LYS A 163 -5.50 6.98 11.60
C LYS A 163 -4.00 6.90 11.88
N GLU A 164 -3.61 6.55 13.10
CA GLU A 164 -2.22 6.33 13.48
C GLU A 164 -1.58 5.17 12.70
N ARG A 165 -2.28 4.03 12.57
CA ARG A 165 -1.82 2.90 11.75
C ARG A 165 -1.67 3.27 10.27
N GLU A 166 -2.63 4.01 9.71
CA GLU A 166 -2.57 4.47 8.33
C GLU A 166 -1.44 5.50 8.12
N ARG A 167 -1.21 6.38 9.10
CA ARG A 167 -0.10 7.34 9.09
C ARG A 167 1.24 6.61 9.12
N LEU A 168 1.45 5.71 10.08
CA LEU A 168 2.66 4.91 10.18
C LEU A 168 2.92 4.07 8.93
N ARG A 169 1.87 3.57 8.28
CA ARG A 169 2.00 2.87 6.99
C ARG A 169 2.46 3.79 5.87
N LYS A 170 1.87 4.98 5.74
CA LYS A 170 2.29 5.98 4.74
C LYS A 170 3.73 6.42 4.99
N GLU A 171 4.07 6.69 6.26
CA GLU A 171 5.44 7.00 6.66
C GLU A 171 6.40 5.85 6.36
N TRP A 172 5.99 4.60 6.58
CA TRP A 172 6.82 3.43 6.26
C TRP A 172 7.05 3.31 4.76
N ILE A 173 6.00 3.42 3.92
CA ILE A 173 6.14 3.39 2.46
C ILE A 173 7.01 4.55 1.97
N SER A 174 6.77 5.77 2.49
CA SER A 174 7.58 6.95 2.15
C SER A 174 9.05 6.73 2.48
N LYS A 175 9.36 6.29 3.71
CA LYS A 175 10.75 6.00 4.12
C LYS A 175 11.39 4.90 3.28
N GLN A 176 10.63 3.88 2.88
CA GLN A 176 11.12 2.84 1.97
C GLN A 176 11.43 3.42 0.58
N GLU A 177 10.58 4.30 0.07
CA GLU A 177 10.78 4.99 -1.20
C GLU A 177 11.96 5.96 -1.15
N ASP A 178 12.08 6.74 -0.09
CA ASP A 178 13.20 7.67 0.14
C ASP A 178 14.53 6.89 0.15
N MET A 179 14.60 5.78 0.90
CA MET A 179 15.80 4.93 0.94
C MET A 179 16.09 4.27 -0.43
N LYS A 180 15.07 4.01 -1.25
CA LYS A 180 15.26 3.54 -2.63
C LYS A 180 15.71 4.65 -3.57
N GLN A 181 15.32 5.89 -3.32
CA GLN A 181 15.66 7.04 -4.16
C GLN A 181 17.05 7.61 -3.87
N GLU A 182 17.66 7.28 -2.73
CA GLU A 182 19.03 7.65 -2.42
C GLU A 182 20.01 7.20 -3.54
N ASP A 183 20.80 8.16 -4.01
CA ASP A 183 21.82 7.94 -5.03
C ASP A 183 23.05 7.23 -4.43
N VAL A 184 23.62 6.33 -5.22
CA VAL A 184 24.75 5.49 -4.88
C VAL A 184 25.72 5.43 -6.04
N GLU A 185 27.00 5.68 -5.75
CA GLU A 185 28.08 5.48 -6.71
C GLU A 185 28.57 4.04 -6.68
N ILE A 186 28.53 3.37 -7.83
CA ILE A 186 28.96 1.98 -7.98
C ILE A 186 30.19 1.95 -8.88
N THR A 187 31.31 1.54 -8.29
CA THR A 187 32.54 1.26 -9.04
C THR A 187 32.48 -0.16 -9.63
N TYR A 188 32.70 -0.26 -10.93
CA TYR A 188 32.76 -1.52 -11.65
C TYR A 188 33.96 -1.59 -12.59
N SER A 189 34.31 -2.81 -12.99
CA SER A 189 35.33 -3.12 -13.97
C SER A 189 34.70 -3.94 -15.08
N PHE A 190 34.65 -3.38 -16.28
CA PHE A 190 34.30 -4.16 -17.46
C PHE A 190 35.49 -5.05 -17.86
N TRP A 191 35.21 -6.28 -18.28
CA TRP A 191 36.21 -7.26 -18.72
C TRP A 191 35.95 -7.71 -20.16
N ASP A 192 36.82 -7.28 -21.06
CA ASP A 192 36.91 -7.68 -22.47
C ASP A 192 38.25 -8.38 -22.79
N GLY A 193 39.06 -8.65 -21.76
CA GLY A 193 40.47 -9.05 -21.88
C GLY A 193 41.44 -8.00 -21.33
N SER A 194 40.96 -6.75 -21.21
CA SER A 194 41.58 -5.65 -20.48
C SER A 194 40.64 -5.18 -19.38
N GLY A 195 41.18 -4.78 -18.22
CA GLY A 195 40.37 -4.35 -17.08
C GLY A 195 40.03 -2.87 -17.17
N HIS A 196 38.81 -2.53 -17.57
CA HIS A 196 38.35 -1.13 -17.66
C HIS A 196 37.51 -0.73 -16.44
N ARG A 197 38.13 -0.04 -15.48
CA ARG A 197 37.44 0.48 -14.29
C ARG A 197 36.72 1.78 -14.59
N LYS A 198 35.44 1.87 -14.22
CA LYS A 198 34.60 3.08 -14.26
C LYS A 198 33.65 3.11 -13.07
N SER A 199 33.09 4.27 -12.79
CA SER A 199 31.99 4.43 -11.83
C SER A 199 30.72 4.93 -12.53
N VAL A 200 29.57 4.51 -12.00
CA VAL A 200 28.23 4.96 -12.44
C VAL A 200 27.44 5.32 -11.19
N VAL A 201 26.70 6.43 -11.26
CA VAL A 201 25.73 6.82 -10.23
C VAL A 201 24.37 6.20 -10.55
N CYS A 202 23.81 5.44 -9.60
CA CYS A 202 22.48 4.82 -9.68
C CYS A 202 21.72 5.01 -8.38
N LYS A 203 20.39 4.90 -8.42
CA LYS A 203 19.58 4.88 -7.21
C LYS A 203 19.65 3.52 -6.54
N LYS A 204 19.52 3.45 -5.21
CA LYS A 204 19.45 2.16 -4.49
C LYS A 204 18.33 1.26 -5.02
N GLY A 205 17.19 1.85 -5.36
CA GLY A 205 16.03 1.16 -5.91
C GLY A 205 16.13 0.81 -7.39
N ASP A 206 17.18 1.25 -8.09
CA ASP A 206 17.38 0.84 -9.48
C ASP A 206 17.71 -0.66 -9.53
N SER A 207 17.10 -1.37 -10.48
CA SER A 207 17.45 -2.76 -10.76
C SER A 207 18.85 -2.84 -11.38
N ILE A 208 19.49 -4.00 -11.23
CA ILE A 208 20.80 -4.25 -11.83
C ILE A 208 20.73 -4.15 -13.35
N SER A 209 19.59 -4.49 -13.98
CA SER A 209 19.39 -4.25 -15.40
C SER A 209 19.52 -2.75 -15.79
N SER A 210 18.96 -1.84 -14.98
CA SER A 210 19.08 -0.39 -15.19
C SER A 210 20.53 0.07 -15.05
N PHE A 211 21.25 -0.46 -14.05
CA PHE A 211 22.69 -0.22 -13.89
C PHE A 211 23.50 -0.72 -15.09
N LEU A 212 23.25 -1.94 -15.56
CA LEU A 212 23.94 -2.51 -16.71
C LEU A 212 23.66 -1.71 -18.00
N ASP A 213 22.47 -1.15 -18.15
CA ASP A 213 22.17 -0.27 -19.28
C ASP A 213 22.96 1.05 -19.21
N LYS A 214 23.11 1.64 -18.02
CA LYS A 214 23.98 2.81 -17.81
C LYS A 214 25.46 2.46 -18.09
N CYS A 215 25.94 1.28 -17.66
CA CYS A 215 27.28 0.80 -17.99
C CYS A 215 27.47 0.64 -19.50
N ARG A 216 26.46 0.08 -20.19
CA ARG A 216 26.45 -0.11 -21.64
C ARG A 216 26.61 1.22 -22.39
N GLN A 217 25.98 2.29 -21.93
CA GLN A 217 26.08 3.61 -22.56
C GLN A 217 27.48 4.21 -22.44
N GLN A 218 28.24 3.88 -21.39
CA GLN A 218 29.60 4.37 -21.16
C GLN A 218 30.68 3.74 -22.05
N PHE A 219 30.38 2.60 -22.68
CA PHE A 219 31.30 1.86 -23.54
C PHE A 219 30.69 1.70 -24.94
N PRO A 220 31.27 2.34 -25.97
CA PRO A 220 30.77 2.24 -27.34
C PRO A 220 30.65 0.79 -27.84
N GLU A 221 31.56 -0.09 -27.42
CA GLU A 221 31.61 -1.51 -27.81
C GLU A 221 30.42 -2.32 -27.30
N LEU A 222 29.91 -1.97 -26.12
CA LEU A 222 28.77 -2.66 -25.52
C LEU A 222 27.43 -2.17 -26.07
N ARG A 223 27.40 -1.07 -26.81
CA ARG A 223 26.15 -0.46 -27.32
C ARG A 223 25.33 -1.42 -28.19
N ALA A 224 26.00 -2.32 -28.92
CA ALA A 224 25.35 -3.33 -29.75
C ALA A 224 24.80 -4.53 -28.95
N VAL A 225 25.27 -4.73 -27.71
CA VAL A 225 24.91 -5.87 -26.86
C VAL A 225 23.64 -5.55 -26.05
N SER A 226 22.77 -6.55 -25.89
CA SER A 226 21.60 -6.43 -25.03
C SER A 226 21.99 -6.47 -23.56
N VAL A 227 21.18 -5.84 -22.70
CA VAL A 227 21.38 -5.84 -21.24
C VAL A 227 21.32 -7.27 -20.67
N ASP A 228 20.48 -8.12 -21.24
CA ASP A 228 20.30 -9.52 -20.83
C ASP A 228 21.57 -10.39 -21.05
N ASN A 229 22.40 -9.98 -22.00
CA ASN A 229 23.68 -10.62 -22.32
C ASN A 229 24.83 -10.10 -21.45
N LEU A 230 24.62 -9.09 -20.61
CA LEU A 230 25.59 -8.64 -19.63
C LEU A 230 25.35 -9.31 -18.29
N MET A 231 26.41 -9.54 -17.53
CA MET A 231 26.36 -10.14 -16.20
C MET A 231 27.15 -9.27 -15.24
N TYR A 232 26.58 -9.05 -14.05
CA TYR A 232 27.25 -8.34 -12.96
C TYR A 232 27.74 -9.34 -11.92
N VAL A 233 29.01 -9.26 -11.56
CA VAL A 233 29.66 -10.17 -10.61
C VAL A 233 30.32 -9.34 -9.51
N LYS A 234 29.96 -9.57 -8.25
CA LYS A 234 30.56 -8.89 -7.09
C LYS A 234 31.00 -9.94 -6.07
N GLU A 235 32.25 -9.87 -5.61
CA GLU A 235 32.86 -10.83 -4.66
C GLU A 235 32.62 -12.32 -5.01
N ASP A 236 32.84 -12.69 -6.26
CA ASP A 236 32.59 -14.05 -6.80
C ASP A 236 31.12 -14.49 -6.78
N ILE A 237 30.19 -13.55 -6.66
CA ILE A 237 28.75 -13.79 -6.76
C ILE A 237 28.20 -13.08 -8.00
N ILE A 238 27.59 -13.86 -8.88
CA ILE A 238 26.82 -13.39 -10.03
C ILE A 238 25.48 -12.91 -9.51
N ILE A 239 25.19 -11.64 -9.70
CA ILE A 239 23.94 -11.04 -9.27
C ILE A 239 22.93 -11.03 -10.42
N PRO A 240 21.74 -11.63 -10.26
CA PRO A 240 20.68 -11.59 -11.26
C PRO A 240 20.12 -10.19 -11.53
N HIS A 241 19.57 -9.98 -12.72
CA HIS A 241 19.14 -8.67 -13.23
C HIS A 241 17.90 -8.08 -12.55
N HIS A 242 17.05 -8.93 -11.96
CA HIS A 242 15.80 -8.54 -11.33
C HIS A 242 15.98 -7.99 -9.91
N TYR A 243 17.14 -8.20 -9.29
CA TYR A 243 17.42 -7.65 -7.97
C TYR A 243 17.79 -6.18 -8.04
N THR A 244 17.51 -5.48 -6.95
CA THR A 244 17.88 -4.07 -6.76
C THR A 244 19.04 -3.95 -5.79
N PHE A 245 19.82 -2.86 -5.86
CA PHE A 245 20.88 -2.62 -4.87
C PHE A 245 20.31 -2.53 -3.46
N TYR A 246 19.11 -1.97 -3.33
CA TYR A 246 18.33 -1.87 -2.10
C TYR A 246 18.21 -3.21 -1.36
N ASP A 247 17.90 -4.30 -2.07
CA ASP A 247 17.72 -5.63 -1.49
C ASP A 247 19.02 -6.14 -0.82
N PHE A 248 20.17 -5.89 -1.45
CA PHE A 248 21.48 -6.28 -0.91
C PHE A 248 21.91 -5.42 0.27
N ILE A 249 21.50 -4.14 0.28
CA ILE A 249 21.81 -3.19 1.36
C ILE A 249 21.06 -3.57 2.64
N ILE A 250 19.76 -3.83 2.55
CA ILE A 250 18.94 -4.18 3.72
C ILE A 250 19.39 -5.52 4.30
N ASN A 251 19.53 -6.52 3.45
CA ASN A 251 19.91 -7.87 3.88
C ASN A 251 21.37 -7.93 4.35
N LYS A 252 22.14 -6.84 4.18
CA LYS A 252 23.58 -6.77 4.42
C LYS A 252 24.26 -8.00 3.83
N ALA A 253 23.88 -8.31 2.58
CA ALA A 253 24.23 -9.56 1.94
C ALA A 253 25.75 -9.69 1.91
N ARG A 254 26.25 -10.78 2.51
CA ARG A 254 27.67 -11.14 2.49
C ARG A 254 27.94 -12.02 1.29
N GLY A 255 29.05 -11.76 0.62
CA GLY A 255 29.66 -12.68 -0.33
C GLY A 255 30.77 -13.48 0.33
N LYS A 256 31.47 -14.28 -0.49
CA LYS A 256 32.56 -15.14 -0.02
C LYS A 256 33.75 -14.37 0.56
N SER A 257 33.92 -13.10 0.15
CA SER A 257 35.06 -12.24 0.52
C SER A 257 34.68 -11.09 1.47
N GLY A 258 33.47 -11.09 2.04
CA GLY A 258 32.98 -10.00 2.90
C GLY A 258 31.65 -9.40 2.42
N PRO A 259 31.22 -8.26 2.97
CA PRO A 259 29.98 -7.58 2.53
C PRO A 259 29.99 -7.29 1.02
N LEU A 260 28.91 -7.63 0.30
CA LEU A 260 28.81 -7.38 -1.14
C LEU A 260 28.83 -5.89 -1.47
N PHE A 261 28.19 -5.10 -0.61
CA PHE A 261 28.22 -3.67 -0.68
C PHE A 261 28.40 -3.11 0.72
N ASN A 262 29.39 -2.23 0.86
CA ASN A 262 29.56 -1.42 2.05
C ASN A 262 29.37 0.04 1.63
N PHE A 263 28.21 0.61 1.93
CA PHE A 263 27.91 2.02 1.68
C PHE A 263 28.10 2.88 2.93
N ASP A 264 28.49 2.26 4.05
CA ASP A 264 28.68 2.91 5.34
C ASP A 264 30.18 3.02 5.66
N VAL A 265 30.96 3.55 4.72
CA VAL A 265 32.35 3.96 4.97
C VAL A 265 32.61 5.20 4.11
N HIS A 266 32.55 6.35 4.78
CA HIS A 266 33.31 7.53 4.39
C HIS A 266 34.73 7.07 4.05
N ASP A 267 35.32 7.54 2.93
CA ASP A 267 36.70 7.25 2.52
C ASP A 267 37.56 6.82 3.71
N ASP A 268 37.95 5.55 3.75
CA ASP A 268 38.71 4.94 4.84
C ASP A 268 40.14 5.51 4.78
N VAL A 269 40.32 6.79 5.12
CA VAL A 269 41.61 7.50 5.18
C VAL A 269 42.35 7.00 6.42
N ARG A 270 42.85 5.77 6.36
CA ARG A 270 43.78 5.24 7.36
C ARG A 270 45.18 5.72 7.00
N LEU A 271 45.67 6.71 7.73
CA LEU A 271 47.08 7.14 7.71
C LEU A 271 48.03 6.09 8.33
N LEU A 272 47.49 5.03 8.97
CA LEU A 272 48.25 4.00 9.67
C LEU A 272 47.57 2.62 9.52
N ALA A 273 48.35 1.61 9.13
CA ALA A 273 47.90 0.24 8.93
C ALA A 273 47.69 -0.49 10.27
N ASP A 274 46.47 -0.43 10.82
CA ASP A 274 46.06 -1.27 11.95
C ASP A 274 45.49 -2.61 11.43
N ALA A 275 46.06 -3.73 11.91
CA ALA A 275 45.76 -5.10 11.46
C ALA A 275 44.60 -5.77 12.23
N THR A 276 43.99 -5.09 13.21
CA THR A 276 42.88 -5.65 14.01
C THR A 276 41.51 -5.47 13.35
N LYS A 277 41.40 -4.60 12.35
CA LYS A 277 40.16 -4.31 11.63
C LYS A 277 40.26 -4.87 10.21
N GLU A 278 39.27 -5.69 9.83
CA GLU A 278 39.13 -6.26 8.48
C GLU A 278 39.26 -5.14 7.43
N LYS A 279 40.03 -5.38 6.36
CA LYS A 279 40.25 -4.37 5.31
C LYS A 279 38.93 -4.19 4.56
N ASP A 280 38.30 -3.02 4.72
CA ASP A 280 36.98 -2.67 4.14
C ASP A 280 37.03 -2.42 2.61
N GLU A 281 38.00 -2.99 1.89
CA GLU A 281 38.08 -2.90 0.43
C GLU A 281 37.10 -3.89 -0.20
N SER A 282 35.84 -3.48 -0.38
CA SER A 282 34.97 -4.21 -1.30
C SER A 282 35.56 -4.08 -2.71
N HIS A 283 35.86 -5.20 -3.37
CA HIS A 283 36.42 -5.20 -4.71
C HIS A 283 35.43 -4.55 -5.70
N ALA A 284 35.93 -3.87 -6.72
CA ALA A 284 35.09 -3.34 -7.78
C ALA A 284 34.30 -4.50 -8.43
N GLY A 285 33.00 -4.31 -8.63
CA GLY A 285 32.17 -5.32 -9.30
C GLY A 285 32.63 -5.52 -10.74
N LYS A 286 32.61 -6.75 -11.25
CA LYS A 286 32.99 -7.08 -12.63
C LYS A 286 31.76 -7.12 -13.51
N VAL A 287 31.81 -6.46 -14.67
CA VAL A 287 30.78 -6.56 -15.71
C VAL A 287 31.35 -7.39 -16.85
N VAL A 288 30.64 -8.45 -17.22
CA VAL A 288 31.15 -9.48 -18.14
C VAL A 288 30.03 -9.91 -19.08
N GLU A 289 30.36 -10.22 -20.33
CA GLU A 289 29.38 -10.79 -21.26
C GLU A 289 29.04 -12.25 -20.87
N ARG A 290 27.76 -12.62 -20.99
CA ARG A 290 27.27 -13.98 -20.78
C ARG A 290 27.99 -15.00 -21.66
N SER A 291 28.26 -14.65 -22.92
CA SER A 291 29.01 -15.50 -23.87
C SER A 291 30.44 -15.76 -23.40
N TYR A 292 31.10 -14.75 -22.82
CA TYR A 292 32.41 -14.90 -22.21
C TYR A 292 32.34 -15.83 -20.99
N TYR A 293 31.38 -15.60 -20.07
CA TYR A 293 31.24 -16.43 -18.88
C TYR A 293 31.00 -17.91 -19.23
N GLN A 294 30.11 -18.21 -20.18
CA GLN A 294 29.81 -19.60 -20.56
C GLN A 294 31.02 -20.33 -21.13
N ARG A 295 31.87 -19.64 -21.90
CA ARG A 295 33.12 -20.20 -22.42
C ARG A 295 34.16 -20.38 -21.32
N ASN A 296 34.28 -19.43 -20.39
CA ASN A 296 35.38 -19.36 -19.45
C ASN A 296 35.04 -19.86 -18.04
N LYS A 297 33.81 -20.31 -17.77
CA LYS A 297 33.34 -20.78 -16.44
C LYS A 297 34.16 -21.94 -15.84
N HIS A 298 35.00 -22.60 -16.62
CA HIS A 298 35.86 -23.69 -16.15
C HIS A 298 37.27 -23.20 -15.80
N ILE A 299 37.60 -21.94 -16.10
CA ILE A 299 38.90 -21.32 -15.91
C ILE A 299 38.82 -20.31 -14.77
N PHE A 300 39.86 -20.25 -13.94
CA PHE A 300 39.99 -19.24 -12.89
C PHE A 300 40.09 -17.82 -13.50
N PRO A 301 39.40 -16.79 -12.98
CA PRO A 301 38.58 -16.78 -11.75
C PRO A 301 37.10 -17.10 -11.95
N ALA A 302 36.62 -17.23 -13.20
CA ALA A 302 35.20 -17.44 -13.50
C ALA A 302 34.63 -18.75 -12.94
N SER A 303 35.46 -19.75 -12.72
CA SER A 303 35.09 -21.01 -12.07
C SER A 303 34.63 -20.89 -10.62
N ARG A 304 34.99 -19.80 -9.93
CA ARG A 304 34.59 -19.58 -8.53
C ARG A 304 33.24 -18.88 -8.40
N TRP A 305 32.73 -18.33 -9.50
CA TRP A 305 31.54 -17.50 -9.51
C TRP A 305 30.27 -18.33 -9.31
N GLU A 306 29.48 -17.98 -8.31
CA GLU A 306 28.20 -18.62 -8.00
C GLU A 306 27.05 -17.64 -8.24
N VAL A 307 25.88 -18.12 -8.63
CA VAL A 307 24.68 -17.27 -8.69
C VAL A 307 24.25 -16.91 -7.27
N PHE A 308 23.86 -15.66 -7.06
CA PHE A 308 23.35 -15.20 -5.77
C PHE A 308 22.09 -15.96 -5.38
N ASP A 309 22.12 -16.54 -4.18
CA ASP A 309 20.98 -17.19 -3.54
C ASP A 309 20.67 -16.48 -2.21
N PRO A 310 19.47 -15.89 -2.04
CA PRO A 310 19.10 -15.17 -0.82
C PRO A 310 19.13 -16.02 0.46
N GLU A 311 18.89 -17.33 0.35
CA GLU A 311 18.82 -18.22 1.51
C GLU A 311 20.20 -18.72 1.95
N LYS A 312 21.19 -18.60 1.07
CA LYS A 312 22.54 -19.10 1.32
C LYS A 312 23.34 -18.06 2.11
N ASN A 313 23.68 -18.39 3.35
CA ASN A 313 24.59 -17.57 4.15
C ASN A 313 26.05 -17.85 3.74
N TYR A 314 26.62 -16.97 2.94
CA TYR A 314 28.04 -16.96 2.63
C TYR A 314 28.75 -16.44 3.89
N GLY A 315 29.25 -17.36 4.73
CA GLY A 315 29.84 -17.07 6.04
C GLY A 315 31.10 -16.18 6.02
N LYS A 316 31.88 -16.20 7.11
CA LYS A 316 33.14 -15.43 7.19
C LYS A 316 34.20 -15.97 6.22
N TYR A 317 34.98 -15.04 5.68
CA TYR A 317 36.08 -15.27 4.74
C TYR A 317 37.00 -16.41 5.21
N THR A 318 37.10 -17.48 4.42
CA THR A 318 38.14 -18.50 4.57
C THR A 318 39.01 -18.48 3.31
N ILE A 319 40.22 -17.96 3.44
CA ILE A 319 41.29 -18.22 2.49
C ILE A 319 41.69 -19.68 2.71
N ALA A 320 41.47 -20.53 1.72
CA ALA A 320 42.10 -21.85 1.67
C ALA A 320 43.19 -21.81 0.61
#